data_AF-A0AAW9J1W6-F1
#
_entry.id   AF-A0AAW9J1W6-F1
#
_cell.length_a   1.000
_cell.length_b   1.000
_cell.length_c   1.000
_cell.angle_alpha   90.00
_cell.angle_beta   90.00
_cell.angle_gamma   90.00
#
_symmetry.space_group_name_H-M   'P 1'
#
loop_
_entity.id
_entity.type
_entity.pdbx_description
1 polymer ?
#
loop_
_entity_poly.entity_id
_entity_poly.type
_entity_poly.pdbx_seq_one_letter_code
_entity_poly.pdbx_strand_id
1 'polypeptide(L)'
;DYSDRGELFNIISFIKERKLQGLIYLGCNLTELDETTFEGINIPVVLASVNTVYDDRISNFSSIGIENSKAAFNATKHLISLGHSNIGIVLGVSDDIGIGKERFVGYVEALSEANIKIDKNKVVYGNYSSRDAY
;
A
#
# COMPACT_ATOMS: atom_id res chain seq x y z
N ASP A 1 16.29 5.99 7.58
CA ASP A 1 17.17 6.20 6.42
C ASP A 1 17.44 4.90 5.66
N TYR A 2 16.40 4.37 5.05
CA TYR A 2 16.51 3.47 3.91
C TYR A 2 16.20 4.35 2.71
N SER A 3 17.21 4.72 1.92
CA SER A 3 16.93 5.30 0.61
C SER A 3 16.90 4.14 -0.38
N ASP A 4 15.71 3.85 -0.93
CA ASP A 4 15.44 2.71 -1.82
C ASP A 4 16.44 2.55 -2.97
N ARG A 5 17.09 3.65 -3.40
CA ARG A 5 18.17 3.61 -4.39
C ARG A 5 19.38 2.77 -3.98
N GLY A 6 19.77 2.80 -2.70
CA GLY A 6 20.87 1.97 -2.20
C GLY A 6 20.54 0.48 -2.21
N GLU A 7 19.29 0.12 -1.93
CA GLU A 7 18.81 -1.26 -2.00
C GLU A 7 18.75 -1.77 -3.44
N LEU A 8 18.28 -0.96 -4.39
CA LEU A 8 18.21 -1.33 -5.80
C LEU A 8 19.58 -1.70 -6.39
N PHE A 9 20.64 -0.96 -6.06
CA PHE A 9 22.01 -1.33 -6.47
C PHE A 9 22.44 -2.70 -5.91
N ASN A 10 22.10 -2.98 -4.66
CA ASN A 10 22.39 -4.27 -4.04
C ASN A 10 21.59 -5.39 -4.70
N ILE A 11 20.32 -5.15 -5.03
CA ILE A 11 19.45 -6.09 -5.74
C ILE A 11 20.02 -6.42 -7.12
N ILE A 12 20.44 -5.42 -7.91
CA ILE A 12 21.06 -5.62 -9.23
C ILE A 12 22.32 -6.47 -9.12
N SER A 13 23.19 -6.16 -8.16
CA SER A 13 24.43 -6.91 -7.93
C SER A 13 24.12 -8.36 -7.55
N PHE A 14 23.17 -8.56 -6.65
CA PHE A 14 22.74 -9.88 -6.20
C PHE A 14 22.12 -10.73 -7.34
N ILE A 15 21.29 -10.11 -8.19
CA ILE A 15 20.73 -10.75 -9.39
C ILE A 15 21.85 -11.26 -10.31
N LYS A 16 22.87 -10.45 -10.55
CA LYS A 16 24.02 -10.80 -11.41
C LYS A 16 24.88 -11.90 -10.79
N GLU A 17 25.28 -11.73 -9.52
CA GLU A 17 26.15 -12.67 -8.81
C GLU A 17 25.53 -14.06 -8.63
N ARG A 18 24.22 -14.11 -8.38
CA ARG A 18 23.49 -15.36 -8.16
C ARG A 18 22.79 -15.89 -9.41
N LYS A 19 22.90 -15.19 -10.55
CA LYS A 19 22.24 -15.52 -11.82
C LYS A 19 20.74 -15.77 -11.65
N LEU A 20 20.10 -14.93 -10.84
CA LEU A 20 18.66 -15.05 -10.57
C LEU A 20 17.87 -14.95 -11.87
N GLN A 21 16.73 -15.64 -11.93
CA GLN A 21 15.88 -15.70 -13.12
C GLN A 21 14.57 -14.92 -12.96
N GLY A 22 14.32 -14.34 -11.78
CA GLY A 22 13.15 -13.51 -11.49
C GLY A 22 13.27 -12.81 -10.14
N LEU A 23 12.49 -11.75 -9.96
CA LEU A 23 12.41 -10.95 -8.74
C LEU A 23 10.95 -10.84 -8.28
N ILE A 24 10.69 -11.16 -7.02
CA ILE A 24 9.46 -10.77 -6.33
C ILE A 24 9.83 -9.59 -5.42
N TYR A 25 9.34 -8.40 -5.74
CA TYR A 25 9.63 -7.18 -4.99
C TYR A 25 8.48 -6.88 -4.02
N LEU A 26 8.74 -6.94 -2.71
CA LEU A 26 7.74 -6.80 -1.67
C LEU A 26 7.83 -5.43 -1.01
N GLY A 27 6.68 -4.76 -0.84
CA GLY A 27 6.57 -3.60 0.05
C GLY A 27 7.14 -2.31 -0.53
N CYS A 28 6.72 -1.94 -1.76
CA CYS A 28 7.13 -0.67 -2.34
C CYS A 28 6.22 0.49 -1.91
N ASN A 29 6.81 1.66 -1.70
CA ASN A 29 6.07 2.90 -1.73
C ASN A 29 5.78 3.28 -3.19
N LEU A 30 4.50 3.30 -3.58
CA LEU A 30 4.12 3.61 -4.97
C LEU A 30 4.59 5.00 -5.41
N THR A 31 4.70 5.97 -4.50
CA THR A 31 5.19 7.31 -4.87
C THR A 31 6.63 7.28 -5.36
N GLU A 32 7.43 6.31 -4.91
CA GLU A 32 8.85 6.15 -5.20
C GLU A 32 9.13 5.23 -6.39
N LEU A 33 8.10 4.56 -6.91
CA LEU A 33 8.21 3.76 -8.12
C LEU A 33 7.80 4.55 -9.36
N ASP A 34 8.65 4.47 -10.37
CA ASP A 34 8.38 4.81 -11.75
C ASP A 34 8.96 3.78 -12.73
N GLU A 35 8.81 4.06 -14.03
CA GLU A 35 9.30 3.24 -15.13
C GLU A 35 10.82 3.00 -15.12
N THR A 36 11.60 3.86 -14.44
CA THR A 36 13.07 3.79 -14.37
C THR A 36 13.57 3.05 -13.13
N THR A 37 12.72 2.81 -12.13
CA THR A 37 13.09 2.18 -10.85
C THR A 37 13.91 0.90 -11.03
N PHE A 38 13.51 0.05 -11.97
CA PHE A 38 14.14 -1.25 -12.20
C PHE A 38 15.03 -1.25 -13.45
N GLU A 39 15.48 -0.09 -13.91
CA GLU A 39 16.43 0.02 -15.01
C GLU A 39 17.71 -0.79 -14.69
N GLY A 40 18.14 -1.63 -15.63
CA GLY A 40 19.27 -2.54 -15.44
C GLY A 40 18.93 -3.88 -14.79
N ILE A 41 17.67 -4.11 -14.38
CA ILE A 41 17.14 -5.42 -14.04
C ILE A 41 16.55 -6.07 -15.30
N ASN A 42 17.27 -7.04 -15.87
CA ASN A 42 16.90 -7.72 -17.11
C ASN A 42 16.18 -9.06 -16.90
N ILE A 43 15.55 -9.23 -15.73
CA ILE A 43 14.80 -10.43 -15.36
C ILE A 43 13.35 -10.06 -15.09
N PRO A 44 12.38 -10.99 -15.24
CA PRO A 44 11.00 -10.74 -14.89
C PRO A 44 10.83 -10.27 -13.43
N VAL A 45 10.03 -9.21 -13.23
CA VAL A 45 9.72 -8.64 -11.91
C VAL A 45 8.22 -8.75 -11.65
N VAL A 46 7.87 -9.23 -10.46
CA VAL A 46 6.49 -9.20 -9.94
C VAL A 46 6.48 -8.36 -8.67
N LEU A 47 5.58 -7.37 -8.61
CA LEU A 47 5.38 -6.54 -7.43
C LEU A 47 4.38 -7.22 -6.48
N ALA A 48 4.74 -7.38 -5.22
CA ALA A 48 3.89 -8.00 -4.21
C ALA A 48 3.42 -6.97 -3.18
N SER A 49 2.19 -7.16 -2.71
CA SER A 49 1.50 -6.28 -1.74
C SER A 49 1.15 -4.90 -2.29
N VAL A 50 1.12 -4.72 -3.62
CA VAL A 50 0.68 -3.49 -4.28
C VAL A 50 -0.23 -3.81 -5.45
N ASN A 51 -1.00 -2.82 -5.88
CA ASN A 51 -1.89 -2.96 -7.02
C ASN A 51 -1.52 -1.90 -8.07
N THR A 52 -0.93 -2.35 -9.18
CA THR A 52 -0.46 -1.48 -10.29
C THR A 52 -1.61 -0.86 -11.08
N VAL A 53 -2.85 -1.35 -10.92
CA VAL A 53 -4.04 -0.83 -11.63
C VAL A 53 -4.36 0.63 -11.29
N TYR A 54 -3.80 1.15 -10.19
CA TYR A 54 -4.05 2.51 -9.73
C TYR A 54 -2.95 3.51 -10.09
N ASP A 55 -1.90 3.08 -10.78
CA ASP A 55 -0.76 3.93 -11.13
C ASP A 55 -0.15 3.57 -12.49
N ASP A 56 -0.41 4.42 -13.48
CA ASP A 56 0.06 4.22 -14.86
C ASP A 56 1.59 4.11 -14.97
N ARG A 57 2.34 4.73 -14.03
CA ARG A 57 3.82 4.74 -14.02
C ARG A 57 4.43 3.34 -13.87
N ILE A 58 3.65 2.39 -13.35
CA ILE A 58 4.09 1.01 -13.08
C ILE A 58 3.14 -0.02 -13.71
N SER A 59 2.28 0.42 -14.65
CA SER A 59 1.30 -0.43 -15.33
C SER A 59 1.94 -1.56 -16.17
N ASN A 60 3.21 -1.43 -16.52
CA ASN A 60 4.01 -2.43 -17.22
C ASN A 60 4.46 -3.60 -16.32
N PHE A 61 4.31 -3.50 -14.99
CA PHE A 61 4.66 -4.57 -14.05
C PHE A 61 3.46 -5.45 -13.71
N SER A 62 3.71 -6.76 -13.62
CA SER A 62 2.75 -7.69 -13.00
C SER A 62 2.73 -7.45 -11.49
N SER A 63 1.55 -7.41 -10.90
CA SER A 63 1.39 -7.21 -9.46
C SER A 63 0.41 -8.19 -8.81
N ILE A 64 0.64 -8.46 -7.53
CA ILE A 64 -0.25 -9.24 -6.67
C ILE A 64 -0.55 -8.39 -5.44
N GLY A 65 -1.83 -8.07 -5.28
CA GLY A 65 -2.36 -7.32 -4.14
C GLY A 65 -3.73 -7.83 -3.72
N ILE A 66 -4.32 -7.16 -2.74
CA ILE A 66 -5.71 -7.40 -2.32
C ILE A 66 -6.57 -6.18 -2.65
N GLU A 67 -7.89 -6.37 -2.67
CA GLU A 67 -8.86 -5.28 -2.77
C GLU A 67 -8.91 -4.49 -1.44
N ASN A 68 -7.94 -3.60 -1.19
CA ASN A 68 -7.77 -2.91 0.10
C ASN A 68 -8.99 -2.05 0.46
N SER A 69 -9.60 -1.40 -0.52
CA SER A 69 -10.85 -0.65 -0.31
C SER A 69 -11.96 -1.55 0.21
N LYS A 70 -12.22 -2.68 -0.47
CA LYS A 70 -13.26 -3.64 -0.06
C LYS A 70 -12.97 -4.28 1.30
N ALA A 71 -11.70 -4.56 1.59
CA ALA A 71 -11.30 -5.09 2.89
C ALA A 71 -11.61 -4.09 4.02
N ALA A 72 -11.24 -2.81 3.85
CA ALA A 72 -11.52 -1.77 4.83
C ALA A 72 -13.02 -1.46 4.97
N PHE A 73 -13.76 -1.48 3.86
CA PHE A 73 -15.21 -1.37 3.87
C PHE A 73 -15.84 -2.49 4.70
N ASN A 74 -15.48 -3.76 4.43
CA ASN A 74 -16.02 -4.90 5.14
C ASN A 74 -15.69 -4.86 6.63
N ALA A 75 -14.46 -4.47 7.01
CA ALA A 75 -14.06 -4.34 8.40
C ALA A 75 -14.86 -3.25 9.13
N THR A 76 -15.01 -2.07 8.50
CA THR A 76 -15.77 -0.96 9.06
C THR A 76 -17.26 -1.31 9.18
N LYS A 77 -17.83 -1.92 8.13
CA LYS A 77 -19.23 -2.37 8.11
C LYS A 77 -19.51 -3.42 9.17
N HIS A 78 -18.55 -4.29 9.46
CA HIS A 78 -18.68 -5.26 10.55
C HIS A 78 -18.75 -4.57 11.92
N LEU A 79 -17.92 -3.56 12.17
CA LEU A 79 -18.02 -2.77 13.42
C LEU A 79 -19.36 -2.06 13.53
N ILE A 80 -19.86 -1.49 12.43
CA ILE A 80 -21.18 -0.84 12.39
C ILE A 80 -22.29 -1.86 12.67
N SER A 81 -22.22 -3.07 12.12
CA SER A 81 -23.25 -4.10 12.34
C SER A 81 -23.29 -4.61 13.78
N LEU A 82 -22.19 -4.46 14.53
CA LEU A 82 -22.12 -4.69 15.98
C LEU A 82 -22.67 -3.52 16.81
N GLY A 83 -23.10 -2.43 16.18
CA GLY A 83 -23.67 -1.25 16.83
C GLY A 83 -22.67 -0.12 17.11
N HIS A 84 -21.42 -0.22 16.65
CA HIS A 84 -20.45 0.85 16.83
C HIS A 84 -20.71 2.01 15.86
N SER A 85 -20.82 3.22 16.40
CA SER A 85 -20.97 4.47 15.62
C SER A 85 -19.79 5.43 15.77
N ASN A 86 -18.85 5.09 16.65
CA ASN A 86 -17.66 5.88 16.94
C ASN A 86 -16.39 5.10 16.52
N ILE A 87 -16.09 5.13 15.23
CA ILE A 87 -15.04 4.32 14.62
C ILE A 87 -13.92 5.25 14.14
N GLY A 88 -12.67 4.86 14.40
CA GLY A 88 -11.48 5.52 13.84
C GLY A 88 -10.68 4.58 12.96
N ILE A 89 -9.78 5.16 12.18
CA ILE A 89 -8.86 4.44 11.31
C ILE A 89 -7.43 4.92 11.55
N VAL A 90 -6.51 3.95 11.64
CA VAL A 90 -5.07 4.20 11.70
C VAL A 90 -4.48 3.78 10.35
N LEU A 91 -3.84 4.74 9.67
CA LEU A 91 -3.22 4.59 8.37
C LEU A 91 -1.69 4.72 8.50
N GLY A 92 -0.98 4.41 7.42
CA GLY A 92 0.48 4.59 7.33
C GLY A 92 0.85 6.07 7.26
N VAL A 93 1.37 6.48 6.10
CA VAL A 93 1.72 7.87 5.80
C VAL A 93 0.56 8.59 5.08
N SER A 94 0.48 9.91 5.22
CA SER A 94 -0.65 10.70 4.69
C SER A 94 -0.64 10.89 3.18
N ASP A 95 0.52 10.73 2.55
CA ASP A 95 0.75 10.84 1.11
C ASP A 95 0.81 9.47 0.41
N ASP A 96 0.43 8.39 1.11
CA ASP A 96 0.31 7.06 0.53
C ASP A 96 -0.75 7.07 -0.58
N ILE A 97 -0.31 6.86 -1.83
CA ILE A 97 -1.20 6.79 -2.99
C ILE A 97 -1.73 5.39 -3.26
N GLY A 98 -1.27 4.37 -2.52
CA GLY A 98 -1.65 2.97 -2.65
C GLY A 98 -2.55 2.50 -1.52
N ILE A 99 -2.02 1.62 -0.67
CA ILE A 99 -2.77 0.82 0.31
C ILE A 99 -3.56 1.72 1.28
N GLY A 100 -2.92 2.72 1.87
CA GLY A 100 -3.52 3.63 2.83
C GLY A 100 -4.70 4.42 2.25
N LYS A 101 -4.53 4.93 1.03
CA LYS A 101 -5.60 5.62 0.29
C LYS A 101 -6.78 4.71 0.01
N GLU A 102 -6.54 3.50 -0.49
CA GLU A 102 -7.61 2.54 -0.73
C GLU A 102 -8.38 2.18 0.55
N ARG A 103 -7.66 1.91 1.64
CA ARG A 103 -8.30 1.61 2.94
C ARG A 103 -9.13 2.78 3.45
N PHE A 104 -8.64 4.01 3.27
CA PHE A 104 -9.41 5.20 3.61
C PHE A 104 -10.70 5.31 2.80
N VAL A 105 -10.66 5.02 1.49
CA VAL A 105 -11.86 5.00 0.64
C VAL A 105 -12.91 4.02 1.17
N GLY A 106 -12.51 2.77 1.44
CA GLY A 106 -13.44 1.76 1.96
C GLY A 106 -14.05 2.11 3.32
N TYR A 107 -13.25 2.69 4.21
CA TYR A 107 -13.71 3.21 5.50
C TYR A 107 -14.76 4.32 5.34
N VAL A 108 -14.48 5.30 4.47
CA VAL A 108 -15.40 6.40 4.17
C VAL A 108 -16.72 5.89 3.57
N GLU A 109 -16.64 4.96 2.64
CA GLU A 109 -17.83 4.36 2.00
C GLU A 109 -18.73 3.65 3.02
N ALA A 110 -18.16 2.84 3.92
CA ALA A 110 -18.91 2.14 4.95
C ALA A 110 -19.60 3.09 5.95
N LEU A 111 -18.90 4.16 6.38
CA LEU A 111 -19.50 5.17 7.24
C LEU A 111 -20.63 5.93 6.54
N SER A 112 -20.43 6.26 5.26
CA SER A 112 -21.43 6.96 4.45
C SER A 112 -22.70 6.13 4.26
N GLU A 113 -22.59 4.81 3.99
CA GLU A 113 -23.74 3.90 3.88
C GLU A 113 -24.57 3.85 5.19
N ALA A 114 -23.92 3.99 6.33
CA ALA A 114 -24.55 4.02 7.65
C ALA A 114 -24.96 5.43 8.13
N ASN A 115 -24.82 6.47 7.29
CA ASN A 115 -25.05 7.87 7.66
C ASN A 115 -24.21 8.36 8.86
N ILE A 116 -23.03 7.79 9.08
CA ILE A 116 -22.09 8.21 10.12
C ILE A 116 -21.16 9.27 9.52
N LYS A 117 -21.10 10.45 10.14
CA LYS A 117 -20.18 11.51 9.70
C LYS A 117 -18.74 11.15 10.04
N ILE A 118 -17.84 11.35 9.08
CA ILE A 118 -16.41 11.21 9.30
C ILE A 118 -15.96 12.29 10.29
N ASP A 119 -15.24 11.85 11.32
CA ASP A 119 -14.52 12.73 12.24
C ASP A 119 -13.03 12.72 11.87
N LYS A 120 -12.52 13.87 11.41
CA LYS A 120 -11.11 14.01 11.01
C LYS A 120 -10.15 13.72 12.16
N ASN A 121 -10.57 13.90 13.42
CA ASN A 121 -9.73 13.60 14.58
C ASN A 121 -9.59 12.09 14.83
N LYS A 122 -10.35 11.25 14.10
CA LYS A 122 -10.30 9.78 14.17
C LYS A 122 -9.60 9.16 12.96
N VAL A 123 -8.97 9.99 12.14
CA VAL A 123 -8.08 9.56 11.06
C VAL A 123 -6.66 9.82 11.53
N VAL A 124 -5.97 8.77 11.93
CA VAL A 124 -4.61 8.85 12.48
C VAL A 124 -3.63 8.29 11.46
N TYR A 125 -2.51 8.98 11.25
CA TYR A 125 -1.40 8.50 10.44
C TYR A 125 -0.25 8.11 11.36
N GLY A 126 0.00 6.82 11.47
CA GLY A 126 0.99 6.25 12.40
C GLY A 126 2.35 5.98 11.77
N ASN A 127 2.56 6.34 10.49
CA ASN A 127 3.86 6.23 9.79
C ASN A 127 4.51 4.83 9.90
N TYR A 128 3.71 3.77 9.99
CA TYR A 128 4.16 2.38 10.19
C TYR A 128 5.01 2.15 11.45
N SER A 129 5.01 3.11 12.39
CA SER A 129 5.74 3.04 13.65
C SER A 129 4.93 2.23 14.66
N SER A 130 5.60 1.37 15.42
CA SER A 130 4.92 0.62 16.49
C SER A 130 4.48 1.49 17.65
N ARG A 131 5.03 2.70 17.80
CA ARG A 131 4.60 3.64 18.84
C ARG A 131 3.28 4.31 18.48
N ASP A 132 3.07 4.57 17.20
CA ASP A 132 1.97 5.40 16.70
C ASP A 132 0.87 4.56 16.03
N ALA A 133 1.18 3.33 15.60
CA ALA A 133 0.29 2.46 14.81
C ALA A 133 0.06 1.04 15.36
N TYR A 134 0.79 0.61 16.40
CA TYR A 134 0.65 -0.70 17.07
C TYR A 134 0.69 -0.55 18.61
#